data_AF-A0A515EU64-F1
#
_entry.id   AF-A0A515EU64-F1
#
_cell.length_a   1.000
_cell.length_b   1.000
_cell.length_c   1.000
_cell.angle_alpha   90.00
_cell.angle_beta   90.00
_cell.angle_gamma   90.00
#
_symmetry.space_group_name_H-M   'P 1'
#
loop_
_entity.id
_entity.type
_entity.pdbx_description
1 polymer ?
#
loop_
_entity_poly.entity_id
_entity_poly.type
_entity_poly.pdbx_seq_one_letter_code
_entity_poly.pdbx_strand_id
1 'polypeptide(L)'
;MKTITLSCLLAVATLTQTVAWAAGSTCMVLGARDAKVSAAEGEKSPVFMTKDCAALRLVSGKAQASWVGQDGKPKLIPITASGVSALPAPGAEERSVNVVWSELTTRRERQQAAYMRSVGFERAQKIYVPANGLLLVERSELDAELTIQKVAESATVPLLTQAVKKGEAIHVPRAALELDQTYVFTIRRGDTTETWRWKTAAATETAALDEQLNAVQSTDLEPDQRLLVQAMLYDQLKLKGNMELTMQALKSLDDAKANKP
;
A
#
# COMPACT_ATOMS: atom_id res chain seq x y z
N MET A 1 -30.38 16.82 -81.20
CA MET A 1 -29.34 16.40 -80.22
C MET A 1 -29.24 17.54 -79.19
N LYS A 2 -30.12 17.61 -78.19
CA LYS A 2 -30.03 17.05 -76.83
C LYS A 2 -28.69 17.34 -76.12
N THR A 3 -28.69 18.39 -75.30
CA THR A 3 -27.88 18.43 -74.06
C THR A 3 -28.72 19.06 -72.95
N ILE A 4 -29.01 18.19 -71.98
CA ILE A 4 -29.75 18.32 -70.73
C ILE A 4 -28.69 18.61 -69.64
N THR A 5 -28.77 19.73 -68.93
CA THR A 5 -29.33 19.94 -67.57
C THR A 5 -28.44 19.49 -66.40
N LEU A 6 -28.12 20.50 -65.56
CA LEU A 6 -28.03 20.54 -64.08
C LEU A 6 -27.18 19.54 -63.26
N SER A 7 -26.29 20.14 -62.46
CA SER A 7 -26.15 20.01 -60.99
C SER A 7 -26.14 18.63 -60.34
N CYS A 8 -25.06 18.30 -59.64
CA CYS A 8 -25.16 17.88 -58.24
C CYS A 8 -23.80 17.87 -57.50
N LEU A 9 -23.82 18.63 -56.41
CA LEU A 9 -23.23 18.39 -55.08
C LEU A 9 -21.80 17.86 -54.93
N LEU A 10 -21.03 18.69 -54.20
CA LEU A 10 -19.90 18.34 -53.34
C LEU A 10 -20.09 16.99 -52.63
N ALA A 11 -19.16 16.06 -52.86
CA ALA A 11 -18.83 14.99 -51.94
C ALA A 11 -17.42 15.24 -51.40
N VAL A 12 -17.36 15.84 -50.21
CA VAL A 12 -16.15 15.92 -49.38
C VAL A 12 -15.83 14.49 -48.94
N ALA A 13 -14.90 13.83 -49.64
CA ALA A 13 -14.36 12.54 -49.22
C ALA A 13 -13.24 12.78 -48.20
N THR A 14 -13.61 13.08 -46.94
CA THR A 14 -12.70 12.91 -45.80
C THR A 14 -12.54 11.42 -45.52
N LEU A 15 -11.62 10.77 -46.24
CA LEU A 15 -11.08 9.47 -45.87
C LEU A 15 -9.99 9.67 -44.81
N THR A 16 -10.41 9.97 -43.58
CA THR A 16 -9.60 9.74 -42.38
C THR A 16 -10.10 8.46 -41.72
N GLN A 17 -9.67 7.33 -42.25
CA GLN A 17 -9.68 6.07 -41.50
C GLN A 17 -8.23 5.64 -41.26
N THR A 18 -7.56 6.36 -40.37
CA THR A 18 -6.44 5.78 -39.61
C THR A 18 -7.04 5.01 -38.44
N VAL A 19 -7.48 3.77 -38.72
CA VAL A 19 -7.75 2.79 -37.68
C VAL A 19 -6.39 2.33 -37.15
N ALA A 20 -5.83 3.10 -36.23
CA ALA A 20 -4.64 2.74 -35.48
C ALA A 20 -5.03 2.44 -34.03
N TRP A 21 -5.71 1.32 -33.82
CA TRP A 21 -5.97 0.79 -32.48
C TRP A 21 -5.33 -0.60 -32.38
N ALA A 22 -4.00 -0.61 -32.27
CA ALA A 22 -3.25 -1.79 -31.87
C ALA A 22 -1.88 -1.36 -31.34
N ALA A 23 -1.87 -0.71 -30.19
CA ALA A 23 -0.68 -0.66 -29.36
C ALA A 23 -1.15 -0.85 -27.92
N GLY A 24 -1.05 -2.08 -27.47
CA GLY A 24 -1.52 -2.54 -26.17
C GLY A 24 -0.80 -1.80 -25.05
N SER A 25 -1.49 -0.85 -24.42
CA SER A 25 -1.10 -0.36 -23.12
C SER A 25 -1.27 -1.50 -22.13
N THR A 26 -0.23 -1.77 -21.35
CA THR A 26 -0.31 -2.79 -20.30
C THR A 26 -0.83 -2.13 -19.03
N CYS A 27 -1.91 -2.65 -18.47
CA CYS A 27 -2.46 -2.13 -17.21
C CYS A 27 -2.81 -3.28 -16.27
N MET A 28 -2.76 -2.94 -15.00
CA MET A 28 -3.21 -3.78 -13.90
C MET A 28 -4.66 -3.41 -13.58
N VAL A 29 -5.52 -4.42 -13.44
CA VAL A 29 -6.88 -4.25 -12.96
C VAL A 29 -6.90 -4.53 -11.47
N LEU A 30 -7.55 -3.65 -10.70
CA LEU A 30 -7.74 -3.73 -9.26
C LEU A 30 -9.24 -3.55 -8.97
N GLY A 31 -9.89 -4.53 -8.36
CA GLY A 31 -11.32 -4.50 -8.07
C GLY A 31 -11.70 -5.02 -6.70
N ALA A 32 -12.93 -4.70 -6.28
CA ALA A 32 -13.56 -5.26 -5.09
C ALA A 32 -13.80 -6.77 -5.24
N ARG A 33 -14.04 -7.52 -4.15
CA ARG A 33 -14.19 -8.98 -4.20
C ARG A 33 -15.34 -9.47 -5.10
N ASP A 34 -16.38 -8.66 -5.23
CA ASP A 34 -17.55 -8.87 -6.10
C ASP A 34 -17.36 -8.31 -7.52
N ALA A 35 -16.20 -7.70 -7.79
CA ALA A 35 -15.92 -7.09 -9.07
C ALA A 35 -15.63 -8.14 -10.13
N LYS A 36 -16.37 -8.03 -11.23
CA LYS A 36 -16.13 -8.79 -12.45
C LYS A 36 -15.78 -7.83 -13.55
N VAL A 37 -14.66 -8.08 -14.22
CA VAL A 37 -14.20 -7.28 -15.35
C VAL A 37 -14.08 -8.18 -16.56
N SER A 38 -14.78 -7.81 -17.62
CA SER A 38 -14.64 -8.44 -18.93
C SER A 38 -13.40 -7.88 -19.61
N ALA A 39 -12.55 -8.78 -20.10
CA ALA A 39 -11.36 -8.49 -20.90
C ALA A 39 -11.42 -9.30 -22.21
N ALA A 40 -10.51 -9.02 -23.15
CA ALA A 40 -10.42 -9.74 -24.42
C ALA A 40 -10.26 -11.27 -24.25
N GLU A 41 -9.73 -11.70 -23.12
CA GLU A 41 -9.51 -13.11 -22.75
C GLU A 41 -10.65 -13.72 -21.91
N GLY A 42 -11.77 -12.99 -21.73
CA GLY A 42 -12.93 -13.40 -20.93
C GLY A 42 -13.12 -12.62 -19.64
N GLU A 43 -14.10 -13.03 -18.83
CA GLU A 43 -14.34 -12.46 -17.50
C GLU A 43 -13.26 -12.88 -16.51
N LYS A 44 -12.66 -11.90 -15.83
CA LYS A 44 -11.58 -12.14 -14.87
C LYS A 44 -11.89 -11.57 -13.49
N SER A 45 -11.32 -12.26 -12.50
CA SER A 45 -11.30 -11.95 -11.07
C SER A 45 -10.73 -10.56 -10.77
N PRO A 46 -10.87 -10.02 -9.54
CA PRO A 46 -10.65 -8.60 -9.27
C PRO A 46 -9.22 -8.09 -9.47
N VAL A 47 -8.20 -8.95 -9.54
CA VAL A 47 -6.81 -8.53 -9.73
C VAL A 47 -6.14 -9.35 -10.82
N PHE A 48 -5.80 -8.70 -11.94
CA PHE A 48 -5.08 -9.33 -13.05
C PHE A 48 -4.38 -8.29 -13.93
N MET A 49 -3.49 -8.77 -14.80
CA MET A 49 -2.83 -7.95 -15.82
C MET A 49 -3.46 -8.23 -17.19
N THR A 50 -3.58 -7.18 -18.00
CA THR A 50 -3.94 -7.28 -19.42
C THR A 50 -3.03 -6.40 -20.27
N LYS A 51 -2.80 -6.81 -21.51
CA LYS A 51 -2.13 -6.00 -22.54
C LYS A 51 -3.13 -5.19 -23.38
N ASP A 52 -4.42 -5.36 -23.12
CA ASP A 52 -5.50 -4.70 -23.83
C ASP A 52 -6.43 -4.01 -22.83
N CYS A 53 -6.00 -2.83 -22.37
CA CYS A 53 -6.76 -2.01 -21.45
C CYS A 53 -7.99 -1.37 -22.08
N ALA A 54 -7.99 -1.22 -23.40
CA ALA A 54 -9.11 -0.66 -24.15
C ALA A 54 -10.31 -1.62 -24.15
N ALA A 55 -10.06 -2.93 -24.12
CA ALA A 55 -11.10 -3.95 -24.05
C ALA A 55 -11.71 -4.15 -22.65
N LEU A 56 -11.19 -3.50 -21.60
CA LEU A 56 -11.71 -3.67 -20.24
C LEU A 56 -13.11 -3.08 -20.10
N ARG A 57 -14.06 -3.86 -19.56
CA ARG A 57 -15.42 -3.43 -19.25
C ARG A 57 -15.85 -3.95 -17.89
N LEU A 58 -16.45 -3.10 -17.08
CA LEU A 58 -16.98 -3.51 -15.78
C LEU A 58 -18.30 -4.27 -15.98
N VAL A 59 -18.37 -5.48 -15.44
CA VAL A 59 -19.58 -6.33 -15.45
C VAL A 59 -20.34 -6.17 -14.13
N SER A 60 -19.63 -6.20 -12.99
CA SER A 60 -20.20 -5.98 -11.66
C SER A 60 -19.17 -5.42 -10.69
N GLY A 61 -19.61 -4.92 -9.54
CA GLY A 61 -18.76 -4.41 -8.45
C GLY A 61 -18.08 -3.08 -8.79
N LYS A 62 -16.89 -2.85 -8.24
CA LYS A 62 -16.05 -1.67 -8.52
C LYS A 62 -14.66 -2.13 -8.92
N ALA A 63 -14.13 -1.64 -10.04
CA ALA A 63 -12.78 -1.91 -10.47
C ALA A 63 -12.10 -0.67 -11.07
N GLN A 64 -10.78 -0.66 -11.06
CA GLN A 64 -9.91 0.41 -11.56
C GLN A 64 -8.78 -0.21 -12.38
N ALA A 65 -8.40 0.45 -13.46
CA ALA A 65 -7.18 0.17 -14.20
C ALA A 65 -6.05 1.05 -13.67
N SER A 66 -4.86 0.48 -13.55
CA SER A 66 -3.66 1.14 -13.06
C SER A 66 -2.48 0.98 -13.99
N TRP A 67 -1.72 2.06 -14.18
CA TRP A 67 -0.43 2.10 -14.88
C TRP A 67 0.45 3.20 -14.27
N VAL A 68 1.73 3.22 -14.66
CA VAL A 68 2.68 4.25 -14.25
C VAL A 68 2.88 5.23 -15.41
N GLY A 69 2.60 6.51 -15.17
CA GLY A 69 2.79 7.57 -16.18
C GLY A 69 4.27 7.94 -16.37
N GLN A 70 4.56 8.80 -17.36
CA GLN A 70 5.90 9.41 -17.55
C GLN A 70 6.35 10.30 -16.39
N ASP A 71 5.48 10.61 -15.46
CA ASP A 71 5.81 11.33 -14.23
C ASP A 71 6.29 10.39 -13.11
N GLY A 72 6.47 9.10 -13.41
CA GLY A 72 6.75 8.05 -12.44
C GLY A 72 5.62 7.81 -11.44
N LYS A 73 4.45 8.44 -11.61
CA LYS A 73 3.33 8.34 -10.66
C LYS A 73 2.32 7.29 -11.11
N PRO A 74 1.78 6.48 -10.18
CA PRO A 74 0.69 5.58 -10.50
C PRO A 74 -0.56 6.40 -10.86
N LYS A 75 -1.20 6.05 -11.96
CA LYS A 75 -2.54 6.50 -12.33
C LYS A 75 -3.51 5.39 -11.99
N LEU A 76 -4.66 5.77 -11.45
CA LEU A 76 -5.78 4.88 -11.14
C LEU A 76 -7.00 5.46 -11.81
N ILE A 77 -7.58 4.72 -12.76
CA ILE A 77 -8.76 5.17 -13.50
C ILE A 77 -9.87 4.14 -13.33
N PRO A 78 -11.08 4.54 -12.91
CA PRO A 78 -12.19 3.61 -12.76
C PRO A 78 -12.56 2.96 -14.09
N ILE A 79 -12.81 1.65 -14.04
CA ILE A 79 -13.38 0.88 -15.14
C ILE A 79 -14.90 1.00 -15.00
N THR A 80 -15.57 1.44 -16.04
CA THR A 80 -17.05 1.50 -16.08
C THR A 80 -17.61 0.47 -17.06
N ALA A 81 -18.94 0.39 -17.16
CA ALA A 81 -19.61 -0.42 -18.17
C ALA A 81 -19.28 0.03 -19.61
N SER A 82 -18.89 1.30 -19.81
CA SER A 82 -18.41 1.81 -21.10
C SER A 82 -16.91 1.68 -21.30
N GLY A 83 -16.16 1.30 -20.26
CA GLY A 83 -14.73 1.03 -20.29
C GLY A 83 -13.88 1.96 -19.44
N VAL A 84 -12.59 2.04 -19.78
CA VAL A 84 -11.64 2.96 -19.14
C VAL A 84 -11.69 4.29 -19.87
N SER A 85 -11.97 5.38 -19.15
CA SER A 85 -12.22 6.71 -19.73
C SER A 85 -10.97 7.40 -20.28
N ALA A 86 -9.79 7.03 -19.80
CA ALA A 86 -8.52 7.50 -20.32
C ALA A 86 -7.50 6.36 -20.25
N LEU A 87 -6.70 6.21 -21.31
CA LEU A 87 -5.61 5.26 -21.39
C LEU A 87 -4.33 6.03 -21.75
N PRO A 88 -3.15 5.53 -21.35
CA PRO A 88 -1.92 6.14 -21.79
C PRO A 88 -1.82 6.02 -23.32
N ALA A 89 -1.34 7.09 -23.96
CA ALA A 89 -0.98 7.02 -25.36
C ALA A 89 0.15 5.99 -25.56
N PRO A 90 0.19 5.27 -26.69
CA PRO A 90 1.27 4.32 -26.97
C PRO A 90 2.64 4.99 -26.82
N GLY A 91 3.51 4.44 -25.97
CA GLY A 91 4.84 4.99 -25.67
C GLY A 91 4.88 6.10 -24.60
N ALA A 92 3.72 6.49 -24.04
CA ALA A 92 3.65 7.37 -22.86
C ALA A 92 3.81 6.61 -21.53
N GLU A 93 4.20 5.34 -21.58
CA GLU A 93 4.56 4.53 -20.42
C GLU A 93 6.08 4.65 -20.22
N GLU A 94 6.53 5.25 -19.12
CA GLU A 94 7.97 5.44 -18.86
C GLU A 94 8.72 4.11 -18.67
N ARG A 95 8.00 3.08 -18.21
CA ARG A 95 8.54 1.76 -17.90
C ARG A 95 7.48 0.71 -18.16
N SER A 96 7.86 -0.41 -18.79
CA SER A 96 6.95 -1.54 -18.90
C SER A 96 6.57 -2.05 -17.51
N VAL A 97 5.30 -2.39 -17.31
CA VAL A 97 4.81 -2.92 -16.02
C VAL A 97 5.60 -4.18 -15.62
N ASN A 98 6.09 -4.97 -16.58
CA ASN A 98 6.99 -6.09 -16.33
C ASN A 98 8.35 -5.67 -15.74
N VAL A 99 8.91 -4.52 -16.15
CA VAL A 99 10.13 -3.98 -15.58
C VAL A 99 9.88 -3.47 -14.15
N VAL A 100 8.76 -2.77 -13.92
CA VAL A 100 8.36 -2.32 -12.57
C VAL A 100 8.13 -3.52 -11.64
N TRP A 101 7.45 -4.56 -12.11
CA TRP A 101 7.25 -5.80 -11.36
C TRP A 101 8.55 -6.56 -11.13
N SER A 102 9.41 -6.68 -12.15
CA SER A 102 10.73 -7.28 -12.00
C SER A 102 11.56 -6.50 -11.00
N GLU A 103 11.47 -5.18 -10.91
CA GLU A 103 12.18 -4.41 -9.89
C GLU A 103 11.56 -4.56 -8.50
N LEU A 104 10.23 -4.69 -8.39
CA LEU A 104 9.56 -4.96 -7.12
C LEU A 104 9.89 -6.37 -6.59
N THR A 105 10.03 -7.37 -7.47
CA THR A 105 10.36 -8.76 -7.10
C THR A 105 11.88 -9.01 -7.01
N THR A 106 12.69 -8.45 -7.92
CA THR A 106 14.16 -8.60 -7.87
C THR A 106 14.84 -7.65 -6.89
N ARG A 107 14.23 -6.53 -6.45
CA ARG A 107 14.75 -5.79 -5.28
C ARG A 107 14.59 -6.61 -3.99
N ARG A 108 13.62 -7.53 -3.92
CA ARG A 108 13.49 -8.49 -2.82
C ARG A 108 14.70 -9.45 -2.76
N GLU A 109 15.23 -9.87 -3.90
CA GLU A 109 16.38 -10.81 -3.98
C GLU A 109 17.76 -10.14 -4.03
N ARG A 110 17.92 -9.02 -4.77
CA ARG A 110 19.19 -8.27 -4.82
C ARG A 110 19.46 -7.50 -3.54
N GLN A 111 18.42 -7.05 -2.81
CA GLN A 111 18.65 -6.59 -1.45
C GLN A 111 19.13 -7.75 -0.59
N GLN A 112 18.60 -8.96 -0.69
CA GLN A 112 19.08 -10.08 0.14
C GLN A 112 20.60 -10.33 0.07
N ALA A 113 21.25 -10.17 -1.09
CA ALA A 113 22.69 -10.41 -1.22
C ALA A 113 23.59 -9.21 -0.84
N ALA A 114 23.12 -7.96 -0.96
CA ALA A 114 23.89 -6.76 -0.58
C ALA A 114 23.52 -6.23 0.82
N TYR A 115 22.28 -6.44 1.26
CA TYR A 115 21.75 -6.12 2.60
C TYR A 115 22.35 -7.00 3.70
N MET A 116 22.89 -8.18 3.34
CA MET A 116 23.62 -9.04 4.26
C MET A 116 25.04 -8.57 4.59
N ARG A 117 25.48 -7.37 4.13
CA ARG A 117 26.83 -6.84 4.46
C ARG A 117 26.89 -5.45 5.11
N SER A 118 25.78 -4.73 5.36
CA SER A 118 25.90 -3.40 5.99
C SER A 118 24.63 -2.79 6.61
N VAL A 119 23.84 -3.53 7.39
CA VAL A 119 22.78 -2.91 8.22
C VAL A 119 22.89 -3.53 9.62
N GLY A 120 23.62 -2.97 10.57
CA GLY A 120 23.75 -1.56 10.89
C GLY A 120 22.77 -1.22 12.00
N PHE A 121 23.06 -1.67 13.22
CA PHE A 121 22.46 -1.16 14.46
C PHE A 121 22.63 0.37 14.64
N GLU A 122 23.26 1.05 13.68
CA GLU A 122 23.60 2.47 13.68
C GLU A 122 22.45 3.41 13.32
N ARG A 123 21.40 2.98 12.59
CA ARG A 123 20.30 3.88 12.22
C ARG A 123 18.97 3.41 12.78
N ALA A 124 18.46 4.17 13.74
CA ALA A 124 17.13 3.97 14.31
C ALA A 124 16.07 4.07 13.20
N GLN A 125 15.21 3.07 13.12
CA GLN A 125 14.10 3.08 12.17
C GLN A 125 13.04 4.08 12.65
N LYS A 126 12.54 4.89 11.73
CA LYS A 126 11.52 5.88 12.06
C LYS A 126 10.17 5.22 12.30
N ILE A 127 9.49 5.64 13.36
CA ILE A 127 8.15 5.20 13.71
C ILE A 127 7.26 6.40 14.00
N TYR A 128 5.98 6.24 13.71
CA TYR A 128 4.91 7.10 14.19
C TYR A 128 4.27 6.45 15.42
N VAL A 129 3.78 7.26 16.36
CA VAL A 129 3.07 6.76 17.54
C VAL A 129 1.64 7.30 17.49
N PRO A 130 0.64 6.45 17.21
CA PRO A 130 -0.77 6.84 17.17
C PRO A 130 -1.25 7.50 18.45
N ALA A 131 -2.30 8.32 18.38
CA ALA A 131 -2.88 8.97 19.55
C ALA A 131 -3.35 7.96 20.63
N ASN A 132 -3.87 6.80 20.20
CA ASN A 132 -4.24 5.70 21.10
C ASN A 132 -3.03 4.94 21.65
N GLY A 133 -1.82 5.17 21.14
CA GLY A 133 -0.59 4.48 21.50
C GLY A 133 -0.13 3.45 20.48
N LEU A 134 0.99 2.80 20.78
CA LEU A 134 1.61 1.79 19.93
C LEU A 134 1.31 0.39 20.48
N LEU A 135 0.53 -0.38 19.73
CA LEU A 135 0.33 -1.81 20.02
C LEU A 135 1.52 -2.59 19.47
N LEU A 136 2.33 -3.17 20.36
CA LEU A 136 3.48 -3.98 19.98
C LEU A 136 3.10 -5.44 19.78
N VAL A 137 2.23 -5.94 20.65
CA VAL A 137 1.73 -7.32 20.62
C VAL A 137 0.27 -7.29 21.06
N GLU A 138 -0.64 -7.83 20.25
CA GLU A 138 -2.07 -7.85 20.58
C GLU A 138 -2.38 -8.81 21.73
N ARG A 139 -1.72 -9.97 21.75
CA ARG A 139 -1.88 -10.96 22.82
C ARG A 139 -0.58 -11.72 23.03
N SER A 140 0.01 -11.58 24.20
CA SER A 140 1.22 -12.34 24.54
C SER A 140 0.87 -13.80 24.83
N GLU A 141 1.55 -14.74 24.20
CA GLU A 141 1.35 -16.19 24.46
C GLU A 141 2.05 -16.66 25.75
N LEU A 142 2.99 -15.86 26.24
CA LEU A 142 3.81 -16.10 27.43
C LEU A 142 3.82 -14.85 28.31
N ASP A 143 4.27 -15.00 29.55
CA ASP A 143 4.64 -13.83 30.34
C ASP A 143 5.82 -13.12 29.66
N ALA A 144 5.73 -11.80 29.61
CA ALA A 144 6.67 -10.93 28.92
C ALA A 144 7.13 -9.79 29.82
N GLU A 145 8.32 -9.27 29.55
CA GLU A 145 8.80 -8.02 30.12
C GLU A 145 9.14 -7.06 28.97
N LEU A 146 8.48 -5.91 28.95
CA LEU A 146 8.81 -4.82 28.06
C LEU A 146 9.69 -3.82 28.81
N THR A 147 10.88 -3.54 28.27
CA THR A 147 11.75 -2.46 28.71
C THR A 147 11.87 -1.42 27.59
N ILE A 148 11.69 -0.15 27.93
CA ILE A 148 11.91 0.98 27.02
C ILE A 148 13.01 1.86 27.61
N GLN A 149 14.00 2.17 26.79
CA GLN A 149 15.08 3.07 27.15
C GLN A 149 15.16 4.21 26.13
N LYS A 150 15.25 5.46 26.60
CA LYS A 150 15.54 6.62 25.74
C LYS A 150 17.04 6.67 25.47
N VAL A 151 17.43 6.83 24.21
CA VAL A 151 18.83 7.00 23.80
C VAL A 151 19.16 8.49 23.87
N ALA A 152 20.05 8.84 24.81
CA ALA A 152 20.65 10.18 24.92
C ALA A 152 22.05 10.19 24.27
N GLU A 153 22.67 11.37 24.17
CA GLU A 153 23.93 11.58 23.46
C GLU A 153 25.08 10.67 23.93
N SER A 154 25.09 10.28 25.20
CA SER A 154 26.18 9.50 25.82
C SER A 154 25.72 8.27 26.62
N ALA A 155 24.41 8.03 26.74
CA ALA A 155 23.87 6.93 27.55
C ALA A 155 22.45 6.54 27.13
N THR A 156 21.99 5.38 27.60
CA THR A 156 20.57 5.01 27.60
C THR A 156 19.95 5.29 28.96
N VAL A 157 18.78 5.93 28.98
CA VAL A 157 18.04 6.26 30.19
C VAL A 157 16.81 5.35 30.25
N PRO A 158 16.62 4.53 31.31
CA PRO A 158 15.43 3.70 31.45
C PRO A 158 14.19 4.58 31.58
N LEU A 159 13.15 4.26 30.79
CA LEU A 159 11.92 5.03 30.72
C LEU A 159 10.73 4.26 31.28
N LEU A 160 10.61 2.99 30.88
CA LEU A 160 9.52 2.11 31.29
C LEU A 160 10.06 0.69 31.42
N THR A 161 9.62 -0.01 32.47
CA THR A 161 9.69 -1.46 32.56
C THR A 161 8.32 -1.96 32.96
N GLN A 162 7.75 -2.86 32.16
CA GLN A 162 6.40 -3.36 32.33
C GLN A 162 6.41 -4.88 32.21
N ALA A 163 5.99 -5.56 33.26
CA ALA A 163 5.63 -6.97 33.18
C ALA A 163 4.25 -7.10 32.52
N VAL A 164 4.11 -8.02 31.58
CA VAL A 164 2.89 -8.32 30.85
C VAL A 164 2.59 -9.79 31.00
N LYS A 165 1.39 -10.13 31.49
CA LYS A 165 1.04 -11.54 31.70
C LYS A 165 0.62 -12.20 30.40
N LYS A 166 0.74 -13.52 30.35
CA LYS A 166 0.16 -14.33 29.29
C LYS A 166 -1.31 -13.96 29.07
N GLY A 167 -1.65 -13.70 27.81
CA GLY A 167 -2.99 -13.32 27.36
C GLY A 167 -3.23 -11.81 27.33
N GLU A 168 -2.32 -11.00 27.86
CA GLU A 168 -2.43 -9.53 27.83
C GLU A 168 -1.75 -8.93 26.59
N ALA A 169 -2.20 -7.75 26.20
CA ALA A 169 -1.62 -6.96 25.12
C ALA A 169 -0.40 -6.16 25.63
N ILE A 170 0.62 -6.02 24.79
CA ILE A 170 1.76 -5.13 25.04
C ILE A 170 1.48 -3.82 24.31
N HIS A 171 1.16 -2.78 25.08
CA HIS A 171 0.75 -1.48 24.56
C HIS A 171 1.55 -0.34 25.19
N VAL A 172 2.12 0.54 24.36
CA VAL A 172 2.90 1.69 24.79
C VAL A 172 2.10 2.97 24.56
N PRO A 173 1.69 3.70 25.60
CA PRO A 173 0.95 4.94 25.43
C PRO A 173 1.84 6.00 24.77
N ARG A 174 1.27 6.80 23.84
CA ARG A 174 2.00 7.89 23.17
C ARG A 174 2.63 8.86 24.15
N ALA A 175 1.94 9.18 25.24
CA ALA A 175 2.42 10.08 26.27
C ALA A 175 3.70 9.61 26.98
N ALA A 176 4.02 8.30 26.92
CA ALA A 176 5.29 7.79 27.44
C ALA A 176 6.47 8.08 26.52
N LEU A 177 6.25 8.51 25.28
CA LEU A 177 7.30 8.73 24.28
C LEU A 177 7.30 10.18 23.81
N GLU A 178 8.40 10.88 24.06
CA GLU A 178 8.66 12.18 23.44
C GLU A 178 8.89 12.03 21.92
N LEU A 179 8.53 13.07 21.17
CA LEU A 179 8.67 13.15 19.72
C LEU A 179 10.10 13.47 19.29
N ASP A 180 10.47 13.06 18.08
CA ASP A 180 11.83 13.18 17.51
C ASP A 180 12.96 12.56 18.37
N GLN A 181 12.62 11.65 19.29
CA GLN A 181 13.58 10.98 20.17
C GLN A 181 13.82 9.54 19.73
N THR A 182 15.00 9.02 20.05
CA THR A 182 15.35 7.62 19.78
C THR A 182 15.18 6.78 21.04
N TYR A 183 14.61 5.59 20.88
CA TYR A 183 14.38 4.63 21.95
C TYR A 183 14.87 3.25 21.56
N VAL A 184 15.21 2.46 22.58
CA VAL A 184 15.42 1.02 22.48
C VAL A 184 14.26 0.33 23.20
N PHE A 185 13.50 -0.45 22.45
CA PHE A 185 12.44 -1.31 22.95
C PHE A 185 13.01 -2.71 23.06
N THR A 186 12.89 -3.33 24.23
CA THR A 186 13.28 -4.72 24.44
C THR A 186 12.09 -5.47 25.00
N ILE A 187 11.64 -6.51 24.29
CA ILE A 187 10.62 -7.44 24.79
C ILE A 187 11.30 -8.76 25.06
N ARG A 188 11.26 -9.21 26.32
CA ARG A 188 11.71 -10.53 26.74
C ARG A 188 10.51 -11.42 26.98
N ARG A 189 10.46 -12.59 26.33
CA ARG A 189 9.39 -13.60 26.45
C ARG A 189 10.02 -14.98 26.60
N GLY A 190 10.02 -15.52 27.81
CA GLY A 190 10.78 -16.74 28.13
C GLY A 190 12.26 -16.58 27.74
N ASP A 191 12.73 -17.44 26.83
CA ASP A 191 14.10 -17.44 26.32
C ASP A 191 14.31 -16.54 25.09
N THR A 192 13.23 -15.97 24.55
CA THR A 192 13.31 -15.08 23.39
C THR A 192 13.45 -13.62 23.83
N THR A 193 14.31 -12.89 23.16
CA THR A 193 14.46 -11.43 23.35
C THR A 193 14.43 -10.76 21.99
N GLU A 194 13.51 -9.82 21.82
CA GLU A 194 13.43 -8.97 20.64
C GLU A 194 13.78 -7.54 21.01
N THR A 195 14.62 -6.92 20.20
CA THR A 195 15.10 -5.56 20.45
C THR A 195 14.95 -4.71 19.20
N TRP A 196 14.31 -3.56 19.35
CA TRP A 196 14.15 -2.58 18.29
C TRP A 196 14.74 -1.25 18.70
N ARG A 197 15.42 -0.59 17.75
CA ARG A 197 15.88 0.79 17.90
C ARG A 197 15.06 1.69 17.00
N TRP A 198 14.20 2.50 17.60
CA TRP A 198 13.22 3.30 16.88
C TRP A 198 13.33 4.78 17.20
N LYS A 199 13.15 5.63 16.19
CA LYS A 199 13.07 7.08 16.34
C LYS A 199 11.64 7.54 16.12
N THR A 200 11.05 8.23 17.09
CA THR A 200 9.69 8.78 16.95
C THR A 200 9.68 9.91 15.91
N ALA A 201 8.57 10.02 15.17
CA ALA A 201 8.37 11.09 14.20
C ALA A 201 8.41 12.48 14.88
N ALA A 202 8.76 13.51 14.09
CA ALA A 202 8.77 14.88 14.57
C ALA A 202 7.35 15.42 14.76
N ALA A 203 7.18 16.50 15.52
CA ALA A 203 5.87 17.05 15.85
C ALA A 203 5.00 17.41 14.63
N THR A 204 5.58 18.09 13.64
CA THR A 204 4.86 18.51 12.42
C THR A 204 4.38 17.32 11.60
N GLU A 205 5.23 16.32 11.44
CA GLU A 205 4.89 15.09 10.74
C GLU A 205 3.86 14.27 11.50
N THR A 206 4.02 14.15 12.83
CA THR A 206 3.06 13.43 13.67
C THR A 206 1.66 14.03 13.54
N ALA A 207 1.55 15.37 13.51
CA ALA A 207 0.28 16.06 13.31
C ALA A 207 -0.33 15.77 11.92
N ALA A 208 0.48 15.77 10.85
CA ALA A 208 0.00 15.41 9.51
C ALA A 208 -0.45 13.95 9.41
N LEU A 209 0.24 13.05 10.11
CA LEU A 209 -0.12 11.63 10.19
C LEU A 209 -1.39 11.40 11.01
N ASP A 210 -1.57 12.14 12.11
CA ASP A 210 -2.80 12.14 12.89
C ASP A 210 -4.00 12.51 12.01
N GLU A 211 -3.88 13.55 11.17
CA GLU A 211 -4.93 13.97 10.23
C GLU A 211 -5.26 12.87 9.20
N GLN A 212 -4.23 12.30 8.55
CA GLN A 212 -4.40 11.25 7.55
C GLN A 212 -5.03 9.98 8.14
N LEU A 213 -4.62 9.57 9.35
CA LEU A 213 -5.19 8.41 10.01
C LEU A 213 -6.61 8.66 10.49
N ASN A 214 -6.93 9.86 10.95
CA ASN A 214 -8.30 10.22 11.29
C ASN A 214 -9.23 10.15 10.07
N ALA A 215 -8.76 10.53 8.87
CA ALA A 215 -9.52 10.36 7.62
C ALA A 215 -9.75 8.87 7.29
N VAL A 216 -8.78 7.99 7.55
CA VAL A 216 -8.96 6.54 7.39
C VAL A 216 -9.95 5.99 8.43
N GLN A 217 -9.90 6.48 9.67
CA GLN A 217 -10.78 6.05 10.76
C GLN A 217 -12.24 6.50 10.57
N SER A 218 -12.46 7.66 9.94
CA SER A 218 -13.80 8.18 9.66
C SER A 218 -14.47 7.52 8.45
N THR A 219 -13.72 6.73 7.68
CA THR A 219 -14.28 5.97 6.56
C THR A 219 -15.01 4.73 7.09
N ASP A 220 -16.20 4.47 6.54
CA ASP A 220 -17.00 3.28 6.86
C ASP A 220 -16.36 2.01 6.25
N LEU A 221 -15.33 1.51 6.91
CA LEU A 221 -14.58 0.30 6.57
C LEU A 221 -14.68 -0.72 7.68
N GLU A 222 -14.74 -2.00 7.29
CA GLU A 222 -14.55 -3.12 8.23
C GLU A 222 -13.17 -3.04 8.92
N PRO A 223 -13.03 -3.59 10.14
CA PRO A 223 -11.79 -3.46 10.92
C PRO A 223 -10.53 -3.97 10.20
N ASP A 224 -10.62 -5.10 9.49
CA ASP A 224 -9.52 -5.69 8.71
C ASP A 224 -9.12 -4.81 7.51
N GLN A 225 -10.10 -4.30 6.77
CA GLN A 225 -9.90 -3.39 5.65
C GLN A 225 -9.24 -2.08 6.13
N ARG A 226 -9.67 -1.58 7.30
CA ARG A 226 -9.08 -0.38 7.91
C ARG A 226 -7.62 -0.60 8.28
N LEU A 227 -7.27 -1.73 8.89
CA LEU A 227 -5.88 -2.07 9.19
C LEU A 227 -5.04 -2.20 7.91
N LEU A 228 -5.59 -2.78 6.85
CA LEU A 228 -4.90 -2.87 5.56
C LEU A 228 -4.60 -1.49 4.96
N VAL A 229 -5.59 -0.59 4.96
CA VAL A 229 -5.42 0.79 4.47
C VAL A 229 -4.39 1.54 5.32
N GLN A 230 -4.40 1.36 6.64
CA GLN A 230 -3.39 1.92 7.53
C GLN A 230 -1.98 1.39 7.23
N ALA A 231 -1.83 0.08 7.02
CA ALA A 231 -0.55 -0.53 6.66
C ALA A 231 -0.03 0.02 5.32
N MET A 232 -0.90 0.17 4.32
CA MET A 232 -0.54 0.78 3.04
C MET A 232 -0.10 2.24 3.18
N LEU A 233 -0.81 3.02 4.01
CA LEU A 233 -0.42 4.40 4.31
C LEU A 233 0.98 4.43 4.94
N TYR A 234 1.25 3.59 5.94
CA TYR A 234 2.57 3.52 6.56
C TYR A 234 3.67 3.10 5.59
N ASP A 235 3.40 2.16 4.67
CA ASP A 235 4.38 1.77 3.65
C ASP A 235 4.70 2.93 2.69
N GLN A 236 3.68 3.66 2.23
CA GLN A 236 3.86 4.85 1.38
C GLN A 236 4.72 5.92 2.06
N LEU A 237 4.55 6.06 3.37
CA LEU A 237 5.31 6.98 4.21
C LEU A 237 6.67 6.41 4.66
N LYS A 238 7.01 5.19 4.24
CA LYS A 238 8.24 4.47 4.60
C LYS A 238 8.39 4.23 6.10
N LEU A 239 7.28 4.16 6.82
CA LEU A 239 7.19 3.83 8.25
C LEU A 239 7.05 2.33 8.44
N LYS A 240 8.09 1.58 8.05
CA LYS A 240 8.06 0.11 8.02
C LYS A 240 7.68 -0.55 9.35
N GLY A 241 8.08 0.04 10.49
CA GLY A 241 7.80 -0.54 11.81
C GLY A 241 6.32 -0.47 12.14
N ASN A 242 5.68 0.65 11.79
CA ASN A 242 4.24 0.80 11.90
C ASN A 242 3.51 -0.17 10.98
N MET A 243 3.93 -0.29 9.72
CA MET A 243 3.34 -1.24 8.77
C MET A 243 3.41 -2.68 9.30
N GLU A 244 4.58 -3.11 9.78
CA GLU A 244 4.77 -4.47 10.31
C GLU A 244 3.88 -4.75 11.53
N LEU A 245 3.81 -3.82 12.48
CA LEU A 245 2.93 -3.93 13.65
C LEU A 245 1.44 -3.98 13.24
N THR A 246 1.03 -3.16 12.28
CA THR A 246 -0.34 -3.18 11.76
C THR A 246 -0.68 -4.49 11.05
N MET A 247 0.26 -5.05 10.27
CA MET A 247 0.06 -6.34 9.61
C MET A 247 0.01 -7.51 10.60
N GLN A 248 0.77 -7.44 11.70
CA GLN A 248 0.67 -8.41 12.78
C GLN A 248 -0.71 -8.39 13.43
N ALA A 249 -1.24 -7.19 13.75
CA ALA A 249 -2.59 -7.03 14.30
C ALA A 249 -3.69 -7.53 13.33
N LEU A 250 -3.50 -7.34 12.02
CA LEU A 250 -4.42 -7.87 11.02
C LEU A 250 -4.47 -9.41 11.05
N LYS A 251 -3.29 -10.04 11.13
CA LYS A 251 -3.18 -11.51 11.18
C LYS A 251 -3.87 -12.10 12.41
N SER A 252 -3.64 -11.52 13.59
CA SER A 252 -4.29 -11.97 14.83
C SER A 252 -5.80 -11.82 14.80
N LEU A 253 -6.32 -10.80 14.11
CA LEU A 253 -7.75 -10.62 13.91
C LEU A 253 -8.36 -11.71 13.01
N ASP A 254 -7.63 -12.13 11.96
CA ASP A 254 -8.03 -13.25 11.12
C ASP A 254 -7.99 -14.59 11.89
N ASP A 255 -6.94 -14.82 12.68
CA ASP A 255 -6.81 -16.01 13.52
C ASP A 255 -7.92 -16.09 14.58
N ALA A 256 -8.35 -14.94 15.13
CA ALA A 256 -9.46 -14.86 16.07
C ALA A 256 -10.82 -15.15 15.42
N LYS A 257 -11.03 -14.71 14.17
CA LYS A 257 -12.23 -15.04 13.40
C LYS A 257 -12.29 -16.54 13.08
N ALA A 258 -11.15 -17.15 12.72
CA ALA A 258 -11.07 -18.57 12.38
C ALA A 258 -11.32 -19.50 13.59
N ASN A 259 -10.99 -19.05 14.81
CA ASN A 259 -11.17 -19.83 16.04
C ASN A 259 -12.48 -19.54 16.78
N LYS A 260 -13.44 -18.87 16.13
CA LYS A 260 -14.78 -18.66 16.70
C LYS A 260 -15.62 -19.92 16.43
N PRO A 261 -16.15 -20.59 17.47
CA PRO A 261 -16.92 -21.83 17.33
C PRO A 261 -18.23 -21.65 16.57
#